data_AF-A0A078MM71-F1
#
_entry.id   AF-A0A078MM71-F1
#
_cell.length_a   1.000
_cell.length_b   1.000
_cell.length_c   1.000
_cell.angle_alpha   90.00
_cell.angle_beta   90.00
_cell.angle_gamma   90.00
#
_symmetry.space_group_name_H-M   'P 1'
#
loop_
_entity.id
_entity.type
_entity.pdbx_description
1 polymer ?
#
loop_
_entity_poly.entity_id
_entity_poly.type
_entity_poly.pdbx_seq_one_letter_code
_entity_poly.pdbx_strand_id
1 'polypeptide(L)'
;MTLFEHEPAAAPAPGGRILVVEADGGSRGNPGHAGYGALVRDPDTGRIIAEEAQYVGIASNNVAEYSGLVAGLRMAHAIDPGCWILVKMDSKLVVEQMSGRWKIKHEDMRRLAQQARAIVDPRRVKYEWIPREKNKDADRLSNEAMDAGIAGVPWQPRKGSPGPVGSGSADGAAPEKGDGAAGGSAAPARPEDVQAPSVPTGRLHHVEVWVRNLAAAEKSLGWLLERLGWTPGDKWSTGQRWNGADGYIVLEAGPDVVDAAHERRRPGVNHLAFTAGTRQEVDLLARRAASHGWTQLFADRYPHAGGPGHYAAYLENADGFEVELVAAD
;
A
#
# COMPACT_ATOMS: atom_id res chain seq x y z
N MET A 1 -29.63 9.22 -7.26
CA MET A 1 -29.61 7.88 -7.89
C MET A 1 -29.00 6.93 -6.87
N THR A 2 -29.76 5.93 -6.50
CA THR A 2 -29.74 5.07 -5.29
C THR A 2 -28.39 4.90 -4.57
N LEU A 3 -28.36 5.33 -3.30
CA LEU A 3 -27.43 4.86 -2.28
C LEU A 3 -27.63 3.34 -2.15
N PHE A 4 -26.65 2.55 -2.56
CA PHE A 4 -26.62 1.13 -2.19
C PHE A 4 -26.39 1.07 -0.68
N GLU A 5 -27.44 0.88 0.10
CA GLU A 5 -27.32 0.43 1.48
C GLU A 5 -26.60 -0.93 1.45
N HIS A 6 -25.44 -1.00 2.10
CA HIS A 6 -24.67 -2.23 2.18
C HIS A 6 -25.36 -3.14 3.21
N GLU A 7 -26.19 -4.07 2.75
CA GLU A 7 -26.65 -5.16 3.61
C GLU A 7 -25.42 -5.96 4.09
N PRO A 8 -25.34 -6.33 5.38
CA PRO A 8 -24.25 -7.16 5.88
C PRO A 8 -24.23 -8.49 5.14
N ALA A 9 -23.04 -9.06 4.94
CA ALA A 9 -22.90 -10.38 4.32
C ALA A 9 -23.77 -11.41 5.06
N ALA A 10 -24.61 -12.13 4.32
CA ALA A 10 -25.40 -13.21 4.89
C ALA A 10 -24.45 -14.36 5.25
N ALA A 11 -24.75 -15.10 6.33
CA ALA A 11 -24.02 -16.32 6.63
C ALA A 11 -24.12 -17.30 5.44
N PRO A 12 -23.08 -18.11 5.17
CA PRO A 12 -23.15 -19.11 4.11
C PRO A 12 -24.33 -20.04 4.34
N ALA A 13 -25.06 -20.37 3.26
CA ALA A 13 -26.16 -21.33 3.34
C ALA A 13 -25.63 -22.70 3.81
N PRO A 14 -26.40 -23.46 4.60
CA PRO A 14 -26.01 -24.80 5.03
C PRO A 14 -25.67 -25.68 3.81
N GLY A 15 -24.44 -26.20 3.74
CA GLY A 15 -23.95 -27.02 2.63
C GLY A 15 -23.38 -26.26 1.42
N GLY A 16 -23.34 -24.92 1.45
CA GLY A 16 -22.70 -24.12 0.41
C GLY A 16 -21.17 -24.13 0.51
N ARG A 17 -20.48 -24.25 -0.63
CA ARG A 17 -19.01 -24.21 -0.69
C ARG A 17 -18.50 -22.83 -0.27
N ILE A 18 -17.46 -22.80 0.56
CA ILE A 18 -16.74 -21.59 0.93
C ILE A 18 -15.39 -21.58 0.22
N LEU A 19 -15.00 -20.45 -0.35
CA LEU A 19 -13.66 -20.21 -0.89
C LEU A 19 -13.02 -19.02 -0.16
N VAL A 20 -11.72 -19.11 0.10
CA VAL A 20 -10.94 -18.00 0.64
C VAL A 20 -10.21 -17.32 -0.52
N VAL A 21 -10.39 -16.02 -0.66
CA VAL A 21 -9.63 -15.20 -1.61
C VAL A 21 -8.60 -14.41 -0.82
N GLU A 22 -7.33 -14.58 -1.15
CA GLU A 22 -6.22 -13.76 -0.64
C GLU A 22 -5.71 -12.90 -1.81
N ALA A 23 -5.50 -11.61 -1.57
CA ALA A 23 -4.99 -10.69 -2.57
C ALA A 23 -4.09 -9.63 -1.92
N ASP A 24 -3.12 -9.17 -2.70
CA ASP A 24 -2.23 -8.05 -2.36
C ASP A 24 -1.90 -7.27 -3.64
N GLY A 25 -1.60 -5.99 -3.49
CA GLY A 25 -1.16 -5.13 -4.56
C GLY A 25 -0.04 -4.22 -4.09
N GLY A 26 0.98 -4.09 -4.93
CA GLY A 26 2.16 -3.27 -4.66
C GLY A 26 2.36 -2.20 -5.72
N SER A 27 3.04 -1.12 -5.34
CA SER A 27 3.61 -0.16 -6.28
C SER A 27 4.98 0.34 -5.82
N ARG A 28 5.98 0.27 -6.70
CA ARG A 28 7.35 0.76 -6.48
C ARG A 28 7.43 2.25 -6.82
N GLY A 29 7.05 3.08 -5.84
CA GLY A 29 6.66 4.49 -6.03
C GLY A 29 5.13 4.61 -6.05
N ASN A 30 4.55 5.77 -5.74
CA ASN A 30 3.09 5.91 -5.64
C ASN A 30 2.58 7.22 -6.27
N PRO A 31 2.31 7.27 -7.59
CA PRO A 31 2.28 6.14 -8.52
C PRO A 31 3.67 5.65 -8.95
N GLY A 32 3.77 4.37 -9.29
CA GLY A 32 5.01 3.70 -9.67
C GLY A 32 4.72 2.38 -10.37
N HIS A 33 5.77 1.58 -10.63
CA HIS A 33 5.61 0.25 -11.22
C HIS A 33 4.76 -0.61 -10.28
N ALA A 34 3.57 -0.96 -10.73
CA ALA A 34 2.55 -1.59 -9.91
C ALA A 34 2.19 -2.98 -10.44
N GLY A 35 1.88 -3.88 -9.52
CA GLY A 35 1.46 -5.24 -9.81
C GLY A 35 0.57 -5.75 -8.68
N TYR A 36 -0.21 -6.79 -8.98
CA TYR A 36 -1.01 -7.47 -7.98
C TYR A 36 -0.74 -8.97 -8.00
N GLY A 37 -1.03 -9.58 -6.85
CA GLY A 37 -1.11 -11.02 -6.67
C GLY A 37 -2.45 -11.40 -6.06
N ALA A 38 -3.09 -12.43 -6.56
CA ALA A 38 -4.33 -12.96 -6.03
C ALA A 38 -4.30 -14.49 -6.05
N LEU A 39 -4.99 -15.11 -5.11
CA LEU A 39 -5.15 -16.56 -5.06
C LEU A 39 -6.49 -16.95 -4.44
N VAL A 40 -6.92 -18.17 -4.75
CA VAL A 40 -8.09 -18.82 -4.16
C VAL A 40 -7.63 -20.05 -3.41
N ARG A 41 -8.05 -20.19 -2.15
CA ARG A 41 -7.68 -21.27 -1.26
C ARG A 41 -8.92 -22.04 -0.79
N ASP A 42 -8.78 -23.35 -0.72
CA ASP A 42 -9.73 -24.22 -0.05
C ASP A 42 -9.61 -24.03 1.48
N PRO A 43 -10.67 -23.61 2.18
CA PRO A 43 -10.58 -23.31 3.62
C PRO A 43 -10.35 -24.55 4.49
N ASP A 44 -10.77 -25.74 4.04
CA ASP A 44 -10.69 -26.97 4.83
C ASP A 44 -9.30 -27.60 4.75
N THR A 45 -8.71 -27.59 3.55
CA THR A 45 -7.40 -28.21 3.29
C THR A 45 -6.24 -27.20 3.31
N GLY A 46 -6.54 -25.91 3.21
CA GLY A 46 -5.53 -24.86 3.05
C GLY A 46 -4.83 -24.86 1.69
N ARG A 47 -5.24 -25.70 0.74
CA ARG A 47 -4.61 -25.81 -0.59
C ARG A 47 -4.98 -24.60 -1.46
N ILE A 48 -3.99 -24.02 -2.14
CA ILE A 48 -4.22 -23.04 -3.21
C ILE A 48 -4.84 -23.77 -4.41
N ILE A 49 -6.04 -23.35 -4.81
CA ILE A 49 -6.81 -23.88 -5.93
C ILE A 49 -6.46 -23.17 -7.24
N ALA A 50 -6.18 -21.86 -7.17
CA ALA A 50 -5.79 -21.02 -8.29
C ALA A 50 -4.95 -19.84 -7.79
N GLU A 51 -3.98 -19.39 -8.58
CA GLU A 51 -3.26 -18.14 -8.38
C GLU A 51 -3.11 -17.36 -9.70
N GLU A 52 -3.11 -16.04 -9.59
CA GLU A 52 -2.90 -15.11 -10.68
C GLU A 52 -2.06 -13.93 -10.18
N ALA A 53 -1.10 -13.50 -11.00
CA ALA A 53 -0.37 -12.26 -10.75
C ALA A 53 -0.21 -11.49 -12.06
N GLN A 54 -0.36 -10.16 -12.01
CA GLN A 54 -0.26 -9.33 -13.21
C GLN A 54 0.40 -7.99 -12.93
N TYR A 55 1.26 -7.58 -13.85
CA TYR A 55 1.79 -6.23 -13.91
C TYR A 55 0.73 -5.26 -14.44
N VAL A 56 0.46 -4.21 -13.68
CA VAL A 56 -0.60 -3.22 -13.95
C VAL A 56 -0.05 -2.01 -14.73
N GLY A 57 1.26 -1.81 -14.77
CA GLY A 57 1.88 -0.61 -15.34
C GLY A 57 2.19 0.42 -14.26
N ILE A 58 2.11 1.70 -14.62
CA ILE A 58 2.30 2.79 -13.64
C ILE A 58 0.96 3.08 -12.96
N ALA A 59 0.83 2.72 -11.68
CA ALA A 59 -0.38 2.92 -10.90
C ALA A 59 -0.08 3.17 -9.42
N SER A 60 -1.11 3.59 -8.68
CA SER A 60 -1.00 3.72 -7.22
C SER A 60 -1.10 2.36 -6.53
N ASN A 61 -0.61 2.27 -5.30
CA ASN A 61 -0.72 1.05 -4.47
C ASN A 61 -2.18 0.59 -4.35
N ASN A 62 -3.09 1.53 -4.05
CA ASN A 62 -4.50 1.21 -3.88
C ASN A 62 -5.17 0.72 -5.17
N VAL A 63 -4.74 1.21 -6.34
CA VAL A 63 -5.23 0.69 -7.63
C VAL A 63 -4.76 -0.76 -7.82
N ALA A 64 -3.52 -1.09 -7.47
CA ALA A 64 -3.02 -2.46 -7.52
C ALA A 64 -3.79 -3.40 -6.58
N GLU A 65 -4.00 -2.98 -5.33
CA GLU A 65 -4.74 -3.73 -4.30
C GLU A 65 -6.17 -4.06 -4.73
N TYR A 66 -6.88 -3.05 -5.23
CA TYR A 66 -8.22 -3.23 -5.79
C TYR A 66 -8.23 -4.14 -7.03
N SER A 67 -7.18 -4.08 -7.85
CA SER A 67 -7.05 -4.94 -9.03
C SER A 67 -6.83 -6.40 -8.63
N GLY A 68 -6.00 -6.66 -7.62
CA GLY A 68 -5.83 -7.99 -7.03
C GLY A 68 -7.13 -8.55 -6.46
N LEU A 69 -7.89 -7.74 -5.74
CA LEU A 69 -9.22 -8.13 -5.25
C LEU A 69 -10.15 -8.55 -6.40
N VAL A 70 -10.22 -7.75 -7.46
CA VAL A 70 -11.06 -8.04 -8.64
C VAL A 70 -10.64 -9.36 -9.29
N ALA A 71 -9.33 -9.60 -9.46
CA ALA A 71 -8.80 -10.84 -10.01
C ALA A 71 -9.17 -12.05 -9.13
N GLY A 72 -8.97 -11.95 -7.81
CA GLY A 72 -9.32 -13.00 -6.85
C GLY A 72 -10.81 -13.36 -6.86
N LEU A 73 -11.70 -12.36 -6.91
CA LEU A 73 -13.15 -12.58 -7.02
C LEU A 73 -13.54 -13.25 -8.35
N ARG A 74 -12.88 -12.89 -9.46
CA ARG A 74 -13.11 -13.54 -10.77
C ARG A 74 -12.70 -15.01 -10.73
N MET A 75 -11.53 -15.33 -10.15
CA MET A 75 -11.08 -16.71 -10.00
C MET A 75 -12.04 -17.53 -9.14
N ALA A 76 -12.47 -17.00 -7.99
CA ALA A 76 -13.43 -17.69 -7.12
C ALA A 76 -14.77 -17.93 -7.82
N HIS A 77 -15.28 -16.93 -8.54
CA HIS A 77 -16.51 -17.05 -9.34
C HIS A 77 -16.37 -18.07 -10.48
N ALA A 78 -15.21 -18.15 -11.12
CA ALA A 78 -14.94 -19.13 -12.18
C ALA A 78 -14.85 -20.56 -11.63
N ILE A 79 -14.36 -20.75 -10.41
CA ILE A 79 -14.32 -22.05 -9.72
C ILE A 79 -15.73 -22.51 -9.35
N ASP A 80 -16.51 -21.61 -8.75
CA ASP A 80 -17.88 -21.90 -8.34
C ASP A 80 -18.70 -20.58 -8.27
N PRO A 81 -19.59 -20.33 -9.26
CA PRO A 81 -20.43 -19.13 -9.27
C PRO A 81 -21.37 -19.01 -8.07
N GLY A 82 -21.64 -20.13 -7.39
CA GLY A 82 -22.54 -20.29 -6.25
C GLY A 82 -21.85 -20.12 -4.88
N CYS A 83 -20.51 -20.15 -4.81
CA CYS A 83 -19.80 -20.17 -3.54
C CYS A 83 -20.01 -18.91 -2.69
N TRP A 84 -19.75 -19.07 -1.39
CA TRP A 84 -19.58 -17.96 -0.46
C TRP A 84 -18.08 -17.64 -0.34
N ILE A 85 -17.72 -16.37 -0.33
CA ILE A 85 -16.32 -15.95 -0.42
C ILE A 85 -15.90 -15.21 0.84
N LEU A 86 -14.84 -15.70 1.49
CA LEU A 86 -14.09 -14.95 2.49
C LEU A 86 -12.88 -14.29 1.82
N VAL A 87 -12.95 -12.98 1.61
CA VAL A 87 -11.81 -12.19 1.18
C VAL A 87 -10.95 -11.86 2.40
N LYS A 88 -9.66 -12.19 2.34
CA LYS A 88 -8.63 -11.84 3.31
C LYS A 88 -7.59 -10.96 2.62
N MET A 89 -7.40 -9.74 3.12
CA MET A 89 -6.38 -8.82 2.61
C MET A 89 -5.73 -8.10 3.78
N ASP A 90 -4.47 -7.70 3.63
CA ASP A 90 -3.74 -6.87 4.58
C ASP A 90 -3.92 -5.36 4.34
N SER A 91 -4.53 -4.99 3.22
CA SER A 91 -5.03 -3.64 2.96
C SER A 91 -6.29 -3.31 3.75
N LYS A 92 -6.11 -2.70 4.93
CA LYS A 92 -7.24 -2.24 5.76
C LYS A 92 -8.15 -1.27 5.00
N LEU A 93 -7.58 -0.41 4.15
CA LEU A 93 -8.36 0.53 3.34
C LEU A 93 -9.35 -0.20 2.43
N VAL A 94 -8.88 -1.19 1.66
CA VAL A 94 -9.74 -1.95 0.74
C VAL A 94 -10.79 -2.73 1.52
N VAL A 95 -10.39 -3.41 2.61
CA VAL A 95 -11.31 -4.18 3.46
C VAL A 95 -12.43 -3.29 4.01
N GLU A 96 -12.11 -2.14 4.58
CA GLU A 96 -13.09 -1.23 5.18
C GLU A 96 -14.00 -0.56 4.14
N GLN A 97 -13.44 -0.19 2.98
CA GLN A 97 -14.20 0.39 1.88
C GLN A 97 -15.14 -0.62 1.22
N MET A 98 -14.66 -1.84 0.99
CA MET A 98 -15.47 -2.90 0.40
C MET A 98 -16.52 -3.44 1.35
N SER A 99 -16.27 -3.40 2.66
CA SER A 99 -17.29 -3.65 3.69
C SER A 99 -18.32 -2.53 3.84
N GLY A 100 -18.19 -1.42 3.11
CA GLY A 100 -19.08 -0.26 3.21
C GLY A 100 -18.89 0.61 4.46
N ARG A 101 -17.92 0.31 5.32
CA ARG A 101 -17.63 1.09 6.53
C ARG A 101 -16.97 2.42 6.18
N TRP A 102 -16.14 2.44 5.13
CA TRP A 102 -15.44 3.65 4.66
C TRP A 102 -15.87 4.06 3.25
N LYS A 103 -15.93 5.38 3.01
CA LYS A 103 -16.32 5.93 1.70
C LYS A 103 -15.17 5.87 0.70
N ILE A 104 -15.46 5.40 -0.52
CA ILE A 104 -14.52 5.41 -1.65
C ILE A 104 -14.56 6.77 -2.35
N LYS A 105 -13.50 7.57 -2.20
CA LYS A 105 -13.42 8.93 -2.75
C LYS A 105 -12.78 9.02 -4.14
N HIS A 106 -11.80 8.18 -4.47
CA HIS A 106 -11.10 8.24 -5.76
C HIS A 106 -11.88 7.49 -6.86
N GLU A 107 -11.86 8.02 -8.07
CA GLU A 107 -12.65 7.49 -9.18
C GLU A 107 -12.21 6.10 -9.63
N ASP A 108 -10.90 5.85 -9.74
CA ASP A 108 -10.37 4.55 -10.15
C ASP A 108 -10.77 3.45 -9.16
N MET A 109 -10.66 3.73 -7.86
CA MET A 109 -11.12 2.82 -6.81
C MET A 109 -12.64 2.63 -6.85
N ARG A 110 -13.43 3.66 -7.16
CA ARG A 110 -14.88 3.50 -7.34
C ARG A 110 -15.18 2.55 -8.50
N ARG A 111 -14.46 2.68 -9.62
CA ARG A 111 -14.61 1.82 -10.79
C ARG A 111 -14.26 0.37 -10.46
N LEU A 112 -13.13 0.14 -9.80
CA LEU A 112 -12.70 -1.21 -9.40
C LEU A 112 -13.64 -1.84 -8.36
N ALA A 113 -14.13 -1.06 -7.39
CA ALA A 113 -15.12 -1.52 -6.43
C ALA A 113 -16.46 -1.89 -7.10
N GLN A 114 -16.89 -1.15 -8.12
CA GLN A 114 -18.06 -1.49 -8.93
C GLN A 114 -17.84 -2.79 -9.70
N GLN A 115 -16.66 -2.99 -10.28
CA GLN A 115 -16.31 -4.26 -10.94
C GLN A 115 -16.34 -5.43 -9.95
N ALA A 116 -15.72 -5.30 -8.77
CA ALA A 116 -15.74 -6.31 -7.72
C ALA A 116 -17.17 -6.71 -7.33
N ARG A 117 -18.05 -5.72 -7.11
CA ARG A 117 -19.47 -5.92 -6.76
C ARG A 117 -20.32 -6.51 -7.88
N ALA A 118 -19.88 -6.38 -9.13
CA ALA A 118 -20.58 -6.94 -10.28
C ALA A 118 -20.22 -8.41 -10.55
N ILE A 119 -19.08 -8.90 -10.02
CA ILE A 119 -18.62 -10.29 -10.24
C ILE A 119 -19.39 -11.27 -9.35
N VAL A 120 -19.56 -10.92 -8.06
CA VAL A 120 -20.25 -11.77 -7.08
C VAL A 120 -21.28 -10.94 -6.34
N ASP A 121 -22.43 -11.53 -6.02
CA ASP A 121 -23.43 -10.91 -5.14
C ASP A 121 -22.74 -10.48 -3.83
N PRO A 122 -22.73 -9.17 -3.49
CA PRO A 122 -22.08 -8.67 -2.28
C PRO A 122 -22.56 -9.35 -0.99
N ARG A 123 -23.78 -9.91 -0.96
CA ARG A 123 -24.30 -10.64 0.21
C ARG A 123 -23.57 -11.96 0.48
N ARG A 124 -22.85 -12.49 -0.52
CA ARG A 124 -22.07 -13.73 -0.43
C ARG A 124 -20.57 -13.49 -0.22
N VAL A 125 -20.16 -12.26 0.02
CA VAL A 125 -18.76 -11.90 0.21
C VAL A 125 -18.57 -11.25 1.57
N LYS A 126 -17.64 -11.77 2.36
CA LYS A 126 -17.16 -11.11 3.58
C LYS A 126 -15.71 -10.68 3.39
N TYR A 127 -15.39 -9.49 3.88
CA TYR A 127 -14.03 -8.96 3.88
C TYR A 127 -13.47 -9.01 5.30
N GLU A 128 -12.28 -9.57 5.44
CA GLU A 128 -11.55 -9.69 6.69
C GLU A 128 -10.15 -9.13 6.51
N TRP A 129 -9.74 -8.25 7.43
CA TRP A 129 -8.38 -7.76 7.46
C TRP A 129 -7.49 -8.82 8.13
N ILE A 130 -6.36 -9.14 7.51
CA ILE A 130 -5.33 -10.01 8.08
C ILE A 130 -3.99 -9.27 8.17
N PRO A 131 -3.12 -9.58 9.15
CA PRO A 131 -1.75 -9.07 9.15
C PRO A 131 -0.96 -9.50 7.90
N ARG A 132 -0.04 -8.66 7.42
CA ARG A 132 0.79 -8.92 6.23
C ARG A 132 1.58 -10.22 6.35
N GLU A 133 2.01 -10.59 7.55
CA GLU A 133 2.74 -11.83 7.81
C GLU A 133 1.91 -13.09 7.50
N LYS A 134 0.58 -12.94 7.43
CA LYS A 134 -0.36 -14.00 7.03
C LYS A 134 -0.75 -13.93 5.54
N ASN A 135 -0.39 -12.87 4.82
CA ASN A 135 -0.72 -12.66 3.40
C ASN A 135 0.48 -12.89 2.44
N LYS A 136 1.50 -13.64 2.90
CA LYS A 136 2.80 -13.80 2.20
C LYS A 136 2.69 -14.37 0.78
N ASP A 137 1.71 -15.23 0.52
CA ASP A 137 1.55 -15.83 -0.80
C ASP A 137 1.09 -14.79 -1.83
N ALA A 138 0.13 -13.92 -1.47
CA ALA A 138 -0.33 -12.84 -2.33
C ALA A 138 0.73 -11.74 -2.50
N ASP A 139 1.44 -11.37 -1.43
CA ASP A 139 2.57 -10.42 -1.46
C ASP A 139 3.71 -10.89 -2.37
N ARG A 140 4.05 -12.18 -2.29
CA ARG A 140 5.01 -12.80 -3.20
C ARG A 140 4.56 -12.67 -4.66
N LEU A 141 3.31 -13.01 -4.96
CA LEU A 141 2.76 -12.94 -6.32
C LEU A 141 2.80 -11.50 -6.86
N SER A 142 2.40 -10.52 -6.04
CA SER A 142 2.45 -9.10 -6.38
C SER A 142 3.87 -8.63 -6.74
N ASN A 143 4.87 -9.02 -5.93
CA ASN A 143 6.28 -8.72 -6.22
C ASN A 143 6.80 -9.42 -7.48
N GLU A 144 6.51 -10.71 -7.66
CA GLU A 144 6.88 -11.45 -8.87
C GLU A 144 6.28 -10.80 -10.13
N ALA A 145 5.04 -10.32 -10.07
CA ALA A 145 4.40 -9.59 -11.16
C ALA A 145 5.08 -8.26 -11.48
N MET A 146 5.43 -7.47 -10.45
CA MET A 146 6.17 -6.21 -10.65
C MET A 146 7.55 -6.46 -11.25
N ASP A 147 8.29 -7.46 -10.76
CA ASP A 147 9.60 -7.83 -11.30
C ASP A 147 9.53 -8.27 -12.77
N ALA A 148 8.57 -9.15 -13.10
CA ALA A 148 8.34 -9.60 -14.47
C ALA A 148 8.01 -8.41 -15.39
N GLY A 149 7.09 -7.54 -14.96
CA GLY A 149 6.68 -6.35 -15.70
C GLY A 149 7.82 -5.36 -15.96
N ILE A 150 8.66 -5.10 -14.96
CA ILE A 150 9.84 -4.24 -15.08
C ILE A 150 10.87 -4.85 -16.05
N ALA A 151 11.03 -6.18 -16.01
CA ALA A 151 11.88 -6.91 -16.95
C ALA A 151 11.28 -7.04 -18.35
N GLY A 152 10.05 -6.56 -18.59
CA GLY A 152 9.36 -6.61 -19.88
C GLY A 152 8.88 -8.01 -20.27
N VAL A 153 8.75 -8.93 -19.31
CA VAL A 153 8.28 -10.31 -19.53
C VAL A 153 6.94 -10.54 -18.83
N PRO A 154 6.07 -11.40 -19.36
CA PRO A 154 4.86 -11.78 -18.64
C PRO A 154 5.21 -12.63 -17.41
N TRP A 155 4.49 -12.44 -16.30
CA TRP A 155 4.57 -13.36 -15.17
C TRP A 155 4.12 -14.76 -15.58
N GLN A 156 4.77 -15.78 -15.04
CA GLN A 156 4.39 -17.18 -15.24
C GLN A 156 4.22 -17.87 -13.88
N PRO A 157 3.18 -18.71 -13.70
CA PRO A 157 3.02 -19.50 -12.49
C PRO A 157 4.23 -20.41 -12.24
N ARG A 158 4.55 -20.65 -10.96
CA ARG A 158 5.61 -21.61 -10.63
C ARG A 158 5.24 -23.01 -11.11
N LYS A 159 6.24 -23.81 -11.45
CA LYS A 159 6.04 -25.20 -11.88
C LYS A 159 5.36 -25.99 -10.76
N GLY A 160 4.15 -26.49 -11.02
CA GLY A 160 3.34 -27.22 -10.04
C GLY A 160 2.34 -26.36 -9.26
N SER A 161 2.35 -25.04 -9.43
CA SER A 161 1.27 -24.16 -8.94
C SER A 161 0.02 -24.31 -9.81
N PRO A 162 -1.18 -24.15 -9.24
CA PRO A 162 -2.39 -24.05 -10.03
C PRO A 162 -2.43 -22.67 -10.70
N GLY A 163 -2.29 -22.62 -12.02
CA GLY A 163 -2.39 -21.38 -12.79
C GLY A 163 -3.80 -20.79 -12.81
N PRO A 164 -4.00 -19.67 -13.52
CA PRO A 164 -5.31 -19.03 -13.63
C PRO A 164 -6.35 -19.97 -14.23
N VAL A 165 -7.59 -19.87 -13.74
CA VAL A 165 -8.71 -20.70 -14.17
C VAL A 165 -9.13 -20.29 -15.58
N GLY A 166 -8.69 -21.04 -16.61
CA GLY A 166 -9.05 -20.73 -18.01
C GLY A 166 -8.08 -21.15 -19.11
N SER A 167 -6.99 -21.86 -18.85
CA SER A 167 -6.14 -22.48 -19.90
C SER A 167 -6.20 -24.01 -19.81
N GLY A 168 -7.05 -24.64 -20.62
CA GLY A 168 -7.25 -26.08 -20.60
C GLY A 168 -6.29 -26.85 -21.52
N SER A 169 -5.69 -27.93 -20.98
CA SER A 169 -5.46 -29.25 -21.60
C SER A 169 -4.70 -30.10 -20.55
N ALA A 170 -5.34 -31.00 -19.82
CA ALA A 170 -5.74 -32.38 -20.16
C ALA A 170 -4.68 -33.43 -19.74
N ASP A 171 -5.18 -34.40 -18.97
CA ASP A 171 -4.71 -35.77 -18.70
C ASP A 171 -3.65 -36.05 -17.63
N GLY A 172 -4.01 -37.00 -16.75
CA GLY A 172 -3.04 -37.87 -16.08
C GLY A 172 -3.39 -38.26 -14.65
N ALA A 173 -4.21 -39.29 -14.48
CA ALA A 173 -4.59 -39.89 -13.21
C ALA A 173 -3.42 -40.56 -12.44
N ALA A 174 -3.66 -40.78 -11.14
CA ALA A 174 -2.79 -41.35 -10.11
C ALA A 174 -2.27 -42.79 -10.39
N PRO A 175 -1.47 -43.38 -9.45
CA PRO A 175 -2.11 -44.14 -8.38
C PRO A 175 -1.47 -44.05 -6.97
N GLU A 176 -2.29 -44.43 -5.99
CA GLU A 176 -1.99 -44.66 -4.57
C GLU A 176 -1.12 -45.91 -4.32
N LYS A 177 -0.44 -45.97 -3.15
CA LYS A 177 -0.65 -46.94 -2.06
C LYS A 177 0.44 -46.86 -0.98
N GLY A 178 0.06 -47.11 0.28
CA GLY A 178 0.98 -47.67 1.28
C GLY A 178 0.74 -47.23 2.73
N ASP A 179 0.07 -48.10 3.50
CA ASP A 179 -0.20 -48.00 4.94
C ASP A 179 1.05 -47.97 5.84
N GLY A 180 0.90 -47.44 7.06
CA GLY A 180 1.86 -47.65 8.15
C GLY A 180 1.52 -46.89 9.43
N ALA A 181 1.02 -47.60 10.44
CA ALA A 181 0.58 -47.07 11.72
C ALA A 181 1.71 -46.89 12.77
N ALA A 182 1.41 -45.99 13.72
CA ALA A 182 1.79 -45.96 15.13
C ALA A 182 3.18 -45.44 15.58
N GLY A 183 3.14 -44.46 16.49
CA GLY A 183 4.26 -44.06 17.35
C GLY A 183 3.96 -42.75 18.08
N GLY A 184 3.41 -42.81 19.28
CA GLY A 184 3.09 -41.63 20.10
C GLY A 184 4.33 -40.94 20.70
N SER A 185 4.21 -39.64 20.93
CA SER A 185 4.96 -38.93 21.99
C SER A 185 4.26 -37.62 22.33
N ALA A 186 4.39 -37.26 23.60
CA ALA A 186 3.64 -36.25 24.34
C ALA A 186 3.80 -34.81 23.81
N ALA A 187 2.72 -34.05 23.90
CA ALA A 187 2.68 -32.62 23.59
C ALA A 187 3.45 -31.81 24.66
N PRO A 188 4.30 -30.84 24.26
CA PRO A 188 4.67 -29.76 25.15
C PRO A 188 3.64 -28.63 25.06
N ALA A 189 3.55 -27.87 26.14
CA ALA A 189 2.63 -26.78 26.38
C ALA A 189 2.70 -25.67 25.31
N ARG A 190 1.56 -24.99 25.13
CA ARG A 190 1.36 -23.84 24.23
C ARG A 190 2.35 -22.71 24.57
N PRO A 191 3.07 -22.13 23.60
CA PRO A 191 3.67 -20.82 23.79
C PRO A 191 2.52 -19.82 23.95
N GLU A 192 2.55 -19.06 25.04
CA GLU A 192 1.70 -17.90 25.25
C GLU A 192 1.81 -16.97 24.03
N ASP A 193 0.66 -16.50 23.54
CA ASP A 193 0.58 -15.56 22.42
C ASP A 193 1.47 -14.35 22.70
N VAL A 194 2.64 -14.30 22.07
CA VAL A 194 3.42 -13.08 21.95
C VAL A 194 2.57 -12.16 21.08
N GLN A 195 1.78 -11.33 21.74
CA GLN A 195 0.90 -10.35 21.13
C GLN A 195 1.77 -9.47 20.22
N ALA A 196 1.62 -9.63 18.90
CA ALA A 196 2.31 -8.81 17.93
C ALA A 196 2.10 -7.34 18.29
N PRO A 197 3.12 -6.48 18.19
CA PRO A 197 3.00 -5.08 18.57
C PRO A 197 1.80 -4.47 17.86
N SER A 198 0.84 -4.00 18.64
CA SER A 198 -0.35 -3.35 18.09
C SER A 198 0.09 -2.12 17.29
N VAL A 199 -0.48 -1.95 16.10
CA VAL A 199 -0.25 -0.71 15.32
C VAL A 199 -0.60 0.46 16.24
N PRO A 200 0.34 1.39 16.51
CA PRO A 200 0.08 2.47 17.44
C PRO A 200 -1.14 3.26 16.98
N THR A 201 -2.11 3.47 17.86
CA THR A 201 -3.31 4.27 17.56
C THR A 201 -2.98 5.76 17.39
N GLY A 202 -1.77 6.20 17.79
CA GLY A 202 -1.27 7.57 17.67
C GLY A 202 -0.32 7.81 16.50
N ARG A 203 -0.61 7.28 15.30
CA ARG A 203 0.17 7.60 14.09
C ARG A 203 -0.04 9.08 13.71
N LEU A 204 1.01 9.71 13.22
CA LEU A 204 0.93 11.06 12.65
C LEU A 204 0.06 11.02 11.38
N HIS A 205 -1.12 11.64 11.43
CA HIS A 205 -2.07 11.63 10.31
C HIS A 205 -1.75 12.69 9.26
N HIS A 206 -1.35 13.88 9.70
CA HIS A 206 -0.99 14.99 8.82
C HIS A 206 -0.13 16.00 9.58
N VAL A 207 0.54 16.87 8.82
CA VAL A 207 1.28 18.02 9.33
C VAL A 207 0.78 19.26 8.63
N GLU A 208 0.50 20.31 9.38
CA GLU A 208 0.24 21.63 8.83
C GLU A 208 1.43 22.52 9.12
N VAL A 209 1.97 23.15 8.07
CA VAL A 209 3.12 24.03 8.13
C VAL A 209 2.64 25.44 7.82
N TRP A 210 2.69 26.29 8.84
CA TRP A 210 2.31 27.68 8.71
C TRP A 210 3.41 28.48 8.01
N VAL A 211 3.07 29.16 6.93
CA VAL A 211 4.00 29.88 6.06
C VAL A 211 3.56 31.32 5.91
N ARG A 212 4.51 32.26 5.89
CA ARG A 212 4.21 33.70 5.76
C ARG A 212 3.59 34.05 4.41
N ASN A 213 4.02 33.35 3.36
CA ASN A 213 3.57 33.58 2.00
C ASN A 213 3.37 32.25 1.28
N LEU A 214 2.11 31.87 1.06
CA LEU A 214 1.78 30.61 0.41
C LEU A 214 2.44 30.46 -0.97
N ALA A 215 2.42 31.50 -1.81
CA ALA A 215 2.97 31.42 -3.16
C ALA A 215 4.49 31.24 -3.18
N ALA A 216 5.22 31.81 -2.22
CA ALA A 216 6.65 31.58 -2.05
C ALA A 216 6.91 30.16 -1.52
N ALA A 217 6.13 29.70 -0.54
CA ALA A 217 6.22 28.36 0.00
C ALA A 217 5.93 27.28 -1.05
N GLU A 218 4.95 27.48 -1.94
CA GLU A 218 4.66 26.58 -3.07
C GLU A 218 5.89 26.41 -3.98
N LYS A 219 6.63 27.49 -4.25
CA LYS A 219 7.84 27.45 -5.10
C LYS A 219 9.05 26.78 -4.41
N SER A 220 9.08 26.82 -3.08
CA SER A 220 10.20 26.30 -2.27
C SER A 220 9.91 24.91 -1.71
N LEU A 221 8.95 24.79 -0.79
CA LEU A 221 8.50 23.53 -0.19
C LEU A 221 7.66 22.70 -1.15
N GLY A 222 6.73 23.32 -1.89
CA GLY A 222 5.85 22.59 -2.81
C GLY A 222 6.63 21.86 -3.91
N TRP A 223 7.62 22.52 -4.51
CA TRP A 223 8.57 21.87 -5.44
C TRP A 223 9.24 20.64 -4.82
N LEU A 224 9.75 20.77 -3.60
CA LEU A 224 10.45 19.66 -2.94
C LEU A 224 9.49 18.50 -2.66
N LEU A 225 8.29 18.79 -2.16
CA LEU A 225 7.24 17.80 -1.91
C LEU A 225 6.90 17.02 -3.19
N GLU A 226 6.69 17.72 -4.31
CA GLU A 226 6.44 17.08 -5.60
C GLU A 226 7.60 16.20 -6.06
N ARG A 227 8.84 16.65 -5.86
CA ARG A 227 10.03 15.85 -6.18
C ARG A 227 10.17 14.60 -5.32
N LEU A 228 9.69 14.66 -4.09
CA LEU A 228 9.62 13.53 -3.16
C LEU A 228 8.40 12.63 -3.39
N GLY A 229 7.63 12.87 -4.46
CA GLY A 229 6.47 12.06 -4.84
C GLY A 229 5.16 12.42 -4.13
N TRP A 230 5.12 13.53 -3.40
CA TRP A 230 3.87 14.04 -2.85
C TRP A 230 3.07 14.73 -3.94
N THR A 231 1.76 14.49 -3.97
CA THR A 231 0.90 15.02 -5.04
C THR A 231 0.04 16.18 -4.54
N PRO A 232 -0.04 17.31 -5.27
CA PRO A 232 -0.96 18.40 -4.90
C PRO A 232 -2.40 17.89 -4.76
N GLY A 233 -3.05 18.28 -3.68
CA GLY A 233 -4.45 18.00 -3.36
C GLY A 233 -5.30 19.26 -3.38
N ASP A 234 -6.26 19.34 -2.45
CA ASP A 234 -7.17 20.49 -2.33
C ASP A 234 -6.39 21.80 -2.13
N LYS A 235 -6.86 22.86 -2.80
CA LYS A 235 -6.34 24.24 -2.72
C LYS A 235 -7.45 25.19 -2.27
N TRP A 236 -7.11 26.14 -1.41
CA TRP A 236 -7.98 27.24 -1.02
C TRP A 236 -7.21 28.57 -1.00
N SER A 237 -7.85 29.65 -0.56
CA SER A 237 -7.29 31.01 -0.65
C SER A 237 -6.00 31.20 0.14
N THR A 238 -5.84 30.48 1.25
CA THR A 238 -4.73 30.64 2.18
C THR A 238 -3.90 29.37 2.35
N GLY A 239 -4.27 28.25 1.70
CA GLY A 239 -3.50 27.02 1.83
C GLY A 239 -3.62 26.04 0.68
N GLN A 240 -2.70 25.09 0.67
CA GLN A 240 -2.59 24.01 -0.30
C GLN A 240 -2.19 22.73 0.42
N ARG A 241 -2.83 21.62 0.05
CA ARG A 241 -2.49 20.28 0.54
C ARG A 241 -1.57 19.54 -0.44
N TRP A 242 -0.66 18.72 0.07
CA TRP A 242 0.08 17.70 -0.65
C TRP A 242 -0.18 16.33 -0.02
N ASN A 243 -0.54 15.34 -0.83
CA ASN A 243 -0.86 13.98 -0.41
C ASN A 243 0.38 13.09 -0.46
N GLY A 244 0.66 12.40 0.64
CA GLY A 244 1.65 11.34 0.71
C GLY A 244 0.98 9.96 0.81
N ALA A 245 1.78 8.92 0.98
CA ALA A 245 1.28 7.54 1.10
C ALA A 245 0.47 7.30 2.38
N ASP A 246 0.91 7.89 3.50
CA ASP A 246 0.37 7.62 4.85
C ASP A 246 -0.14 8.89 5.57
N GLY A 247 -0.45 9.95 4.82
CA GLY A 247 -0.90 11.21 5.38
C GLY A 247 -0.87 12.35 4.36
N TYR A 248 -0.94 13.58 4.86
CA TYR A 248 -0.81 14.77 4.03
C TYR A 248 -0.06 15.89 4.74
N ILE A 249 0.54 16.79 3.95
CA ILE A 249 1.10 18.05 4.43
C ILE A 249 0.23 19.18 3.91
N VAL A 250 -0.05 20.16 4.76
CA VAL A 250 -0.69 21.42 4.35
C VAL A 250 0.33 22.54 4.51
N LEU A 251 0.46 23.40 3.50
CA LEU A 251 1.08 24.72 3.67
C LEU A 251 -0.05 25.74 3.83
N GLU A 252 -0.06 26.50 4.92
CA GLU A 252 -1.14 27.43 5.29
C GLU A 252 -0.59 28.82 5.63
N ALA A 253 -1.18 29.87 5.08
CA ALA A 253 -0.89 31.28 5.31
C ALA A 253 -2.14 32.02 5.81
N GLY A 254 -2.87 31.38 6.73
CA GLY A 254 -4.13 31.86 7.29
C GLY A 254 -3.98 33.10 8.19
N PRO A 255 -5.09 33.70 8.64
CA PRO A 255 -5.09 34.94 9.40
C PRO A 255 -4.41 34.84 10.78
N ASP A 256 -4.25 33.63 11.31
CA ASP A 256 -3.59 33.37 12.60
C ASP A 256 -2.07 33.23 12.47
N VAL A 257 -1.53 33.21 11.25
CA VAL A 257 -0.09 33.13 11.01
C VAL A 257 0.57 34.47 11.32
N VAL A 258 1.55 34.44 12.21
CA VAL A 258 2.38 35.60 12.52
C VAL A 258 3.41 35.81 11.41
N ASP A 259 3.57 37.05 10.96
CA ASP A 259 4.58 37.45 9.97
C ASP A 259 6.01 37.46 10.57
N ALA A 260 6.52 36.27 10.87
CA ALA A 260 7.88 36.04 11.34
C ALA A 260 8.43 34.74 10.71
N ALA A 261 9.73 34.70 10.41
CA ALA A 261 10.36 33.48 9.94
C ALA A 261 10.36 32.40 11.04
N HIS A 262 10.30 31.15 10.63
CA HIS A 262 10.49 30.01 11.54
C HIS A 262 11.94 30.04 12.07
N GLU A 263 12.12 29.71 13.35
CA GLU A 263 13.44 29.59 13.95
C GLU A 263 13.57 28.18 14.51
N ARG A 264 14.14 27.30 13.68
CA ARG A 264 14.33 25.87 13.95
C ARG A 264 15.03 25.56 15.28
N ARG A 265 15.82 26.49 15.84
CA ARG A 265 16.54 26.27 17.11
C ARG A 265 15.70 26.57 18.36
N ARG A 266 14.51 27.16 18.22
CA ARG A 266 13.59 27.36 19.35
C ARG A 266 12.84 26.07 19.70
N PRO A 267 12.36 25.91 20.94
CA PRO A 267 11.42 24.84 21.28
C PRO A 267 10.21 24.85 20.34
N GLY A 268 9.94 23.72 19.69
CA GLY A 268 8.94 23.58 18.63
C GLY A 268 9.32 22.49 17.63
N VAL A 269 8.91 22.65 16.38
CA VAL A 269 9.34 21.77 15.27
C VAL A 269 10.73 22.19 14.81
N ASN A 270 11.70 21.28 14.91
CA ASN A 270 13.07 21.54 14.46
C ASN A 270 13.20 21.42 12.94
N HIS A 271 12.83 20.26 12.37
CA HIS A 271 12.88 20.01 10.94
C HIS A 271 11.83 18.96 10.52
N LEU A 272 11.62 18.83 9.21
CA LEU A 272 10.87 17.73 8.61
C LEU A 272 11.84 16.80 7.87
N ALA A 273 11.82 15.51 8.19
CA ALA A 273 12.67 14.52 7.57
C ALA A 273 11.90 13.65 6.56
N PHE A 274 12.53 13.37 5.42
CA PHE A 274 11.96 12.56 4.34
C PHE A 274 12.97 11.52 3.87
N THR A 275 12.49 10.29 3.65
CA THR A 275 13.21 9.33 2.81
C THR A 275 13.16 9.83 1.36
N ALA A 276 14.32 10.06 0.77
CA ALA A 276 14.47 10.79 -0.49
C ALA A 276 15.09 9.94 -1.61
N GLY A 277 14.85 8.63 -1.57
CA GLY A 277 15.33 7.67 -2.55
C GLY A 277 16.77 7.24 -2.32
N THR A 278 17.50 6.99 -3.38
CA THR A 278 18.91 6.59 -3.37
C THR A 278 19.84 7.75 -2.98
N ARG A 279 21.09 7.44 -2.59
CA ARG A 279 22.14 8.46 -2.37
C ARG A 279 22.30 9.45 -3.53
N GLN A 280 22.18 8.96 -4.77
CA GLN A 280 22.29 9.80 -5.97
C GLN A 280 21.11 10.76 -6.13
N GLU A 281 19.92 10.34 -5.73
CA GLU A 281 18.72 11.18 -5.72
C GLU A 281 18.81 12.26 -4.65
N VAL A 282 19.30 11.92 -3.45
CA VAL A 282 19.61 12.89 -2.39
C VAL A 282 20.57 13.96 -2.90
N ASP A 283 21.68 13.56 -3.54
CA ASP A 283 22.66 14.46 -4.14
C ASP A 283 22.04 15.38 -5.20
N LEU A 284 21.16 14.83 -6.04
CA LEU A 284 20.49 15.58 -7.10
C LEU A 284 19.53 16.63 -6.51
N LEU A 285 18.76 16.25 -5.49
CA LEU A 285 17.84 17.15 -4.81
C LEU A 285 18.59 18.27 -4.10
N ALA A 286 19.64 17.95 -3.34
CA ALA A 286 20.48 18.92 -2.65
C ALA A 286 21.05 19.99 -3.61
N ARG A 287 21.59 19.56 -4.76
CA ARG A 287 22.10 20.48 -5.79
C ARG A 287 21.02 21.38 -6.39
N ARG A 288 19.82 20.83 -6.65
CA ARG A 288 18.72 21.59 -7.27
C ARG A 288 18.05 22.54 -6.29
N ALA A 289 18.07 22.23 -4.99
CA ALA A 289 17.38 22.98 -3.96
C ALA A 289 17.82 24.46 -3.90
N ALA A 290 19.07 24.76 -4.24
CA ALA A 290 19.58 26.14 -4.34
C ALA A 290 18.76 27.01 -5.31
N SER A 291 18.27 26.46 -6.42
CA SER A 291 17.42 27.17 -7.38
C SER A 291 15.99 27.42 -6.85
N HIS A 292 15.64 26.80 -5.72
CA HIS A 292 14.33 26.87 -5.06
C HIS A 292 14.41 27.55 -3.68
N GLY A 293 15.47 28.33 -3.44
CA GLY A 293 15.62 29.15 -2.23
C GLY A 293 16.07 28.36 -0.99
N TRP A 294 16.67 27.19 -1.19
CA TRP A 294 17.26 26.39 -0.11
C TRP A 294 18.78 26.58 -0.03
N THR A 295 19.29 26.60 1.19
CA THR A 295 20.73 26.63 1.49
C THR A 295 21.11 25.34 2.20
N GLN A 296 22.25 24.75 1.81
CA GLN A 296 22.74 23.54 2.45
C GLN A 296 23.35 23.84 3.81
N LEU A 297 22.87 23.14 4.84
CA LEU A 297 23.42 23.13 6.18
C LEU A 297 24.54 22.09 6.30
N PHE A 298 25.51 22.38 7.17
CA PHE A 298 26.63 21.48 7.47
C PHE A 298 27.39 21.01 6.22
N ALA A 299 27.60 21.89 5.25
CA ALA A 299 28.20 21.56 3.96
C ALA A 299 29.59 20.89 4.07
N ASP A 300 30.34 21.20 5.13
CA ASP A 300 31.63 20.61 5.47
C ASP A 300 31.54 19.14 5.92
N ARG A 301 30.36 18.70 6.36
CA ARG A 301 30.09 17.33 6.84
C ARG A 301 29.14 16.55 5.94
N TYR A 302 28.64 17.15 4.86
CA TYR A 302 27.77 16.45 3.92
C TYR A 302 28.52 15.29 3.25
N PRO A 303 27.90 14.10 3.08
CA PRO A 303 26.51 13.72 3.39
C PRO A 303 26.30 13.07 4.76
N HIS A 304 27.30 13.14 5.66
CA HIS A 304 27.34 12.40 6.92
C HIS A 304 27.22 13.29 8.17
N ALA A 305 26.48 14.40 8.07
CA ALA A 305 26.27 15.30 9.19
C ALA A 305 25.51 14.62 10.37
N GLY A 306 24.67 13.62 10.09
CA GLY A 306 24.04 12.77 11.10
C GLY A 306 24.90 11.62 11.63
N GLY A 307 26.13 11.46 11.12
CA GLY A 307 27.07 10.40 11.48
C GLY A 307 27.42 9.44 10.32
N PRO A 308 28.39 8.53 10.51
CA PRO A 308 28.98 7.72 9.42
C PRO A 308 27.99 6.77 8.71
N GLY A 309 26.95 6.31 9.42
CA GLY A 309 25.93 5.42 8.88
C GLY A 309 24.71 6.14 8.30
N HIS A 310 24.73 7.48 8.26
CA HIS A 310 23.58 8.28 7.86
C HIS A 310 23.95 9.12 6.64
N TYR A 311 23.31 8.88 5.51
CA TYR A 311 23.53 9.63 4.27
C TYR A 311 22.35 10.58 4.07
N ALA A 312 22.55 11.87 4.35
CA ALA A 312 21.48 12.85 4.27
C ALA A 312 21.94 14.26 3.88
N ALA A 313 21.06 14.99 3.20
CA ALA A 313 21.16 16.43 3.01
C ALA A 313 20.31 17.17 4.05
N TYR A 314 20.90 18.13 4.74
CA TYR A 314 20.19 19.07 5.61
C TYR A 314 20.10 20.41 4.88
N LEU A 315 18.90 20.93 4.68
CA LEU A 315 18.65 22.13 3.89
C LEU A 315 17.76 23.09 4.67
N GLU A 316 18.04 24.39 4.59
CA GLU A 316 17.22 25.45 5.20
C GLU A 316 16.72 26.42 4.12
N ASN A 317 15.43 26.76 4.14
CA ASN A 317 14.86 27.73 3.18
C ASN A 317 14.83 29.16 3.72
N ALA A 318 14.43 30.12 2.87
CA ALA A 318 14.34 31.54 3.22
C ALA A 318 13.32 31.88 4.33
N ASP A 319 12.42 30.96 4.67
CA ASP A 319 11.46 31.09 5.77
C ASP A 319 11.96 30.42 7.07
N GLY A 320 13.18 29.87 7.07
CA GLY A 320 13.82 29.26 8.24
C GLY A 320 13.41 27.81 8.52
N PHE A 321 12.68 27.18 7.58
CA PHE A 321 12.34 25.76 7.68
C PHE A 321 13.52 24.89 7.30
N GLU A 322 13.84 23.91 8.15
CA GLU A 322 14.82 22.88 7.86
C GLU A 322 14.13 21.59 7.36
N VAL A 323 14.73 20.99 6.33
CA VAL A 323 14.38 19.65 5.86
C VAL A 323 15.61 18.76 5.87
N GLU A 324 15.39 17.49 6.20
CA GLU A 324 16.38 16.42 6.12
C GLU A 324 15.96 15.43 5.03
N LEU A 325 16.83 15.21 4.04
CA LEU A 325 16.62 14.28 2.93
C LEU A 325 17.52 13.07 3.12
N VAL A 326 16.97 11.94 3.53
CA VAL A 326 17.70 10.73 3.92
C VAL A 326 17.68 9.70 2.79
N ALA A 327 18.84 9.15 2.43
CA ALA A 327 18.92 8.05 1.49
C ALA A 327 18.36 6.74 2.08
N ALA A 328 17.75 5.91 1.25
CA ALA A 328 17.15 4.63 1.64
C ALA A 328 18.11 3.43 1.51
N ASP A 329 19.29 3.62 0.90
CA ASP A 329 20.26 2.58 0.50
C ASP A 329 21.69 2.73 1.06
#